data_AF-A0A7V7ATN2-F1
#
_entry.id   AF-A0A7V7ATN2-F1
#
_cell.length_a   1.000
_cell.length_b   1.000
_cell.length_c   1.000
_cell.angle_alpha   90.00
_cell.angle_beta   90.00
_cell.angle_gamma   90.00
#
_symmetry.space_group_name_H-M   'P 1'
#
loop_
_entity.id
_entity.type
_entity.pdbx_description
1 polymer ?
#
loop_
_entity_poly.entity_id
_entity_poly.type
_entity_poly.pdbx_seq_one_letter_code
_entity_poly.pdbx_strand_id
1 'polypeptide(L)'
;MSQGIELTDGLERQFKVPSKIELSPLAIKAVHLGTVNRHNERYFGRKINNLMSKGNYLNKREQGLFVNWYSQVIQSEHKHLRNEIKEYFTPLISAIKEELSVIKAVEKEGRVVKFVDQRGKVVQKSSAAVIEALTKELVRAKEMVAELTLYAELSAKAFRDYNASFAEDFVPNLTLAEADQLTKLTLKYHSGNLDQYS
;
A
#
# COMPACT_ATOMS: atom_id res chain seq x y z
N MET A 1 23.57 -33.57 22.69
CA MET A 1 23.64 -33.69 21.22
C MET A 1 23.66 -32.31 20.56
N SER A 2 24.70 -31.50 20.78
CA SER A 2 24.76 -30.09 20.29
C SER A 2 26.10 -29.69 19.65
N GLN A 3 27.07 -30.60 19.55
CA GLN A 3 28.41 -30.26 19.02
C GLN A 3 28.50 -30.33 17.50
N GLY A 4 27.58 -31.04 16.82
CA GLY A 4 27.64 -31.23 15.36
C GLY A 4 27.20 -30.02 14.54
N ILE A 5 26.32 -29.16 15.08
CA ILE A 5 25.77 -27.99 14.38
C ILE A 5 26.77 -26.82 14.40
N GLU A 6 27.48 -26.62 15.54
CA GLU A 6 28.49 -25.56 15.66
C GLU A 6 29.72 -25.80 14.78
N LEU A 7 30.12 -27.06 14.57
CA LEU A 7 31.25 -27.43 13.71
C LEU A 7 30.98 -27.14 12.23
N THR A 8 29.76 -27.41 11.75
CA THR A 8 29.36 -27.11 10.36
C THR A 8 29.30 -25.60 10.10
N ASP A 9 28.76 -24.81 11.02
CA ASP A 9 28.72 -23.35 10.90
C ASP A 9 30.12 -22.71 10.90
N GLY A 10 31.03 -23.24 11.72
CA GLY A 10 32.42 -22.79 11.76
C GLY A 10 33.18 -23.05 10.45
N LEU A 11 32.99 -24.23 9.87
CA LEU A 11 33.58 -24.62 8.57
C LEU A 11 32.99 -23.79 7.42
N GLU A 12 31.67 -23.61 7.36
CA GLU A 12 31.02 -22.82 6.32
C GLU A 12 31.50 -21.36 6.31
N ARG A 13 31.73 -20.77 7.49
CA ARG A 13 32.35 -19.44 7.63
C ARG A 13 33.79 -19.41 7.12
N GLN A 14 34.60 -20.43 7.45
CA GLN A 14 35.98 -20.55 6.98
C GLN A 14 36.08 -20.69 5.45
N PHE A 15 35.17 -21.44 4.83
CA PHE A 15 35.13 -21.67 3.39
C PHE A 15 34.35 -20.62 2.60
N LYS A 16 33.86 -19.55 3.27
CA LYS A 16 33.01 -18.50 2.68
C LYS A 16 31.82 -19.08 1.91
N VAL A 17 31.26 -20.20 2.39
CA VAL A 17 30.09 -20.83 1.75
C VAL A 17 28.94 -19.83 1.82
N PRO A 18 28.32 -19.46 0.68
CA PRO A 18 27.28 -18.46 0.71
C PRO A 18 26.05 -18.97 1.47
N SER A 19 25.59 -18.18 2.45
CA SER A 19 24.30 -18.41 3.08
C SER A 19 23.19 -18.13 2.07
N LYS A 20 22.30 -19.12 1.90
CA LYS A 20 21.18 -19.00 0.99
C LYS A 20 20.02 -18.31 1.70
N ILE A 21 19.53 -17.22 1.13
CA ILE A 21 18.29 -16.58 1.55
C ILE A 21 17.27 -16.75 0.44
N GLU A 22 16.16 -17.41 0.76
CA GLU A 22 15.02 -17.52 -0.14
C GLU A 22 14.22 -16.22 -0.09
N LEU A 23 14.00 -15.62 -1.26
CA LEU A 23 13.19 -14.41 -1.41
C LEU A 23 11.75 -14.77 -1.77
N SER A 24 10.79 -14.10 -1.14
CA SER A 24 9.39 -14.25 -1.50
C SER A 24 9.11 -13.76 -2.93
N PRO A 25 7.99 -14.20 -3.56
CA PRO A 25 7.58 -13.70 -4.86
C PRO A 25 7.38 -12.17 -4.90
N LEU A 26 7.00 -11.57 -3.77
CA LEU A 26 6.82 -10.12 -3.64
C LEU A 26 8.19 -9.42 -3.64
N ALA A 27 9.16 -9.95 -2.90
CA ALA A 27 10.54 -9.46 -2.92
C ALA A 27 11.15 -9.52 -4.31
N ILE A 28 10.96 -10.65 -5.00
CA ILE A 28 11.47 -10.84 -6.36
C ILE A 28 10.86 -9.79 -7.29
N LYS A 29 9.55 -9.54 -7.22
CA LYS A 29 8.91 -8.48 -7.98
C LYS A 29 9.48 -7.10 -7.64
N ALA A 30 9.63 -6.76 -6.37
CA ALA A 30 10.24 -5.49 -5.96
C ALA A 30 11.66 -5.33 -6.52
N VAL A 31 12.48 -6.39 -6.42
CA VAL A 31 13.88 -6.42 -6.85
C VAL A 31 14.04 -6.34 -8.37
N HIS A 32 13.15 -6.99 -9.14
CA HIS A 32 13.28 -7.04 -10.61
C HIS A 32 12.49 -5.95 -11.33
N LEU A 33 11.33 -5.56 -10.80
CA LEU A 33 10.41 -4.62 -11.44
C LEU A 33 10.46 -3.23 -10.78
N GLY A 34 11.19 -3.07 -9.68
CA GLY A 34 11.26 -1.81 -8.93
C GLY A 34 9.96 -1.43 -8.20
N THR A 35 8.86 -2.14 -8.44
CA THR A 35 7.57 -1.95 -7.79
C THR A 35 6.86 -3.30 -7.70
N VAL A 36 6.12 -3.53 -6.61
CA VAL A 36 5.31 -4.75 -6.49
C VAL A 36 3.93 -4.56 -7.14
N ASN A 37 3.46 -3.32 -7.29
CA ASN A 37 2.11 -3.10 -7.80
C ASN A 37 1.82 -1.68 -8.29
N ARG A 38 1.66 -1.48 -9.61
CA ARG A 38 0.96 -0.31 -10.20
C ARG A 38 -0.51 -0.60 -10.54
N HIS A 39 -0.92 -1.88 -10.56
CA HIS A 39 -2.24 -2.30 -11.09
C HIS A 39 -3.36 -2.26 -10.05
N ASN A 40 -3.05 -2.54 -8.78
CA ASN A 40 -4.06 -2.46 -7.72
C ASN A 40 -4.49 -1.01 -7.43
N GLU A 41 -3.65 -0.03 -7.77
CA GLU A 41 -3.88 1.39 -7.48
C GLU A 41 -5.03 2.00 -8.29
N ARG A 42 -5.29 1.46 -9.49
CA ARG A 42 -6.24 2.01 -10.47
C ARG A 42 -7.72 1.84 -10.12
N TYR A 43 -8.04 1.02 -9.13
CA TYR A 43 -9.41 0.70 -8.77
C TYR A 43 -9.87 1.31 -7.45
N PHE A 44 -8.95 1.89 -6.67
CA PHE A 44 -9.28 2.54 -5.41
C PHE A 44 -10.18 3.77 -5.63
N GLY A 45 -11.25 3.88 -4.85
CA GLY A 45 -12.16 5.04 -4.92
C GLY A 45 -13.05 5.11 -6.15
N ARG A 46 -13.03 4.11 -7.04
CA ARG A 46 -13.79 4.11 -8.31
C ARG A 46 -15.29 4.30 -8.09
N LYS A 47 -15.88 3.75 -7.02
CA LYS A 47 -17.30 3.98 -6.75
C LYS A 47 -17.58 5.39 -6.22
N ILE A 48 -16.73 5.94 -5.35
CA ILE A 48 -16.85 7.35 -4.91
C ILE A 48 -16.79 8.31 -6.11
N ASN A 49 -15.89 8.04 -7.06
CA ASN A 49 -15.76 8.85 -8.28
C ASN A 49 -16.97 8.75 -9.21
N ASN A 50 -17.53 7.55 -9.36
CA ASN A 50 -18.77 7.32 -10.13
C ASN A 50 -20.02 7.94 -9.48
N LEU A 51 -19.98 8.18 -8.18
CA LEU A 51 -21.05 8.82 -7.42
C LEU A 51 -21.00 10.34 -7.58
N MET A 52 -19.80 10.94 -7.44
CA MET A 52 -19.58 12.38 -7.66
C MET A 52 -20.02 12.83 -9.06
N SER A 53 -19.79 12.00 -10.09
CA SER A 53 -20.20 12.32 -11.47
C SER A 53 -21.71 12.24 -11.72
N LYS A 54 -22.46 11.53 -10.86
CA LYS A 54 -23.92 11.35 -10.97
C LYS A 54 -24.73 12.33 -10.12
N GLY A 55 -24.11 12.98 -9.13
CA GLY A 55 -24.78 13.94 -8.24
C GLY A 55 -25.30 15.19 -8.94
N ASN A 56 -24.70 15.60 -10.07
CA ASN A 56 -25.08 16.80 -10.81
C ASN A 56 -26.44 16.74 -11.54
N TYR A 57 -27.16 15.61 -11.46
CA TYR A 57 -28.35 15.35 -12.29
C TYR A 57 -29.66 15.16 -11.51
N LEU A 58 -29.71 15.46 -10.21
CA LEU A 58 -30.91 15.20 -9.42
C LEU A 58 -31.73 16.43 -9.03
N ASN A 59 -33.04 16.25 -8.99
CA ASN A 59 -33.96 17.22 -8.42
C ASN A 59 -34.03 17.14 -6.86
N LYS A 60 -34.61 18.17 -6.22
CA LYS A 60 -34.67 18.32 -4.75
C LYS A 60 -35.35 17.15 -4.00
N ARG A 61 -36.30 16.43 -4.64
CA ARG A 61 -37.00 15.28 -4.02
C ARG A 61 -36.15 14.01 -4.09
N GLU A 62 -35.39 13.86 -5.16
CA GLU A 62 -34.43 12.77 -5.33
C GLU A 62 -33.22 12.94 -4.40
N GLN A 63 -32.81 14.17 -4.08
CA GLN A 63 -31.70 14.47 -3.15
C GLN A 63 -31.85 13.77 -1.78
N GLY A 64 -33.06 13.66 -1.21
CA GLY A 64 -33.29 12.99 0.08
C GLY A 64 -33.13 11.46 0.04
N LEU A 65 -33.62 10.79 -1.00
CA LEU A 65 -33.39 9.35 -1.23
C LEU A 65 -31.93 9.07 -1.66
N PHE A 66 -31.31 10.04 -2.33
CA PHE A 66 -29.92 9.99 -2.76
C PHE A 66 -28.94 10.05 -1.58
N VAL A 67 -29.22 10.85 -0.56
CA VAL A 67 -28.42 10.94 0.67
C VAL A 67 -28.30 9.58 1.37
N ASN A 68 -29.38 8.81 1.48
CA ASN A 68 -29.34 7.49 2.13
C ASN A 68 -28.61 6.42 1.30
N TRP A 69 -28.83 6.38 -0.02
CA TRP A 69 -28.15 5.41 -0.89
C TRP A 69 -26.64 5.69 -1.00
N TYR A 70 -26.24 6.96 -1.13
CA TYR A 70 -24.83 7.36 -1.20
C TYR A 70 -24.11 7.21 0.15
N SER A 71 -24.82 7.39 1.27
CA SER A 71 -24.29 7.07 2.61
C SER A 71 -23.80 5.63 2.67
N GLN A 72 -24.62 4.69 2.19
CA GLN A 72 -24.28 3.27 2.19
C GLN A 72 -23.13 2.96 1.23
N VAL A 73 -23.08 3.59 0.06
CA VAL A 73 -21.99 3.36 -0.90
C VAL A 73 -20.67 3.96 -0.40
N ILE A 74 -20.66 5.16 0.19
CA ILE A 74 -19.44 5.78 0.75
C ILE A 74 -18.96 5.02 1.99
N GLN A 75 -19.88 4.57 2.86
CA GLN A 75 -19.52 3.67 3.96
C GLN A 75 -19.00 2.33 3.44
N SER A 76 -19.59 1.78 2.37
CA SER A 76 -19.14 0.55 1.72
C SER A 76 -17.74 0.72 1.12
N GLU A 77 -17.45 1.84 0.47
CA GLU A 77 -16.12 2.14 -0.10
C GLU A 77 -15.09 2.42 1.00
N HIS A 78 -15.45 3.14 2.05
CA HIS A 78 -14.57 3.31 3.21
C HIS A 78 -14.26 1.96 3.86
N LYS A 79 -15.24 1.06 3.96
CA LYS A 79 -15.03 -0.30 4.47
C LYS A 79 -14.16 -1.12 3.51
N HIS A 80 -14.39 -1.00 2.21
CA HIS A 80 -13.62 -1.67 1.18
C HIS A 80 -12.16 -1.22 1.19
N LEU A 81 -11.88 0.09 1.20
CA LEU A 81 -10.54 0.67 1.29
C LEU A 81 -9.83 0.25 2.58
N ARG A 82 -10.52 0.26 3.73
CA ARG A 82 -9.96 -0.25 4.99
C ARG A 82 -9.61 -1.73 4.91
N ASN A 83 -10.48 -2.53 4.28
CA ASN A 83 -10.23 -3.96 4.10
C ASN A 83 -9.05 -4.18 3.15
N GLU A 84 -8.95 -3.45 2.04
CA GLU A 84 -7.82 -3.57 1.11
C GLU A 84 -6.49 -3.14 1.76
N ILE A 85 -6.48 -2.06 2.53
CA ILE A 85 -5.32 -1.67 3.35
C ILE A 85 -4.90 -2.80 4.30
N LYS A 86 -5.87 -3.40 4.98
CA LYS A 86 -5.64 -4.45 5.96
C LYS A 86 -5.22 -5.78 5.32
N GLU A 87 -5.87 -6.19 4.24
CA GLU A 87 -5.68 -7.49 3.59
C GLU A 87 -4.47 -7.48 2.65
N TYR A 88 -4.14 -6.34 2.06
CA TYR A 88 -3.07 -6.26 1.06
C TYR A 88 -1.78 -5.64 1.60
N PHE A 89 -1.86 -4.42 2.14
CA PHE A 89 -0.66 -3.68 2.53
C PHE A 89 -0.08 -4.13 3.86
N THR A 90 -0.92 -4.58 4.81
CA THR A 90 -0.42 -5.04 6.11
C THR A 90 0.44 -6.31 5.98
N PRO A 91 0.01 -7.37 5.25
CA PRO A 91 0.87 -8.53 5.03
C PRO A 91 2.11 -8.20 4.21
N LEU A 92 1.98 -7.35 3.18
CA LEU A 92 3.10 -6.90 2.35
C LEU A 92 4.18 -6.20 3.19
N ILE A 93 3.79 -5.23 4.01
CA ILE A 93 4.71 -4.48 4.89
C ILE A 93 5.39 -5.42 5.89
N SER A 94 4.63 -6.35 6.48
CA SER A 94 5.17 -7.32 7.43
C SER A 94 6.18 -8.25 6.77
N ALA A 95 5.84 -8.81 5.59
CA ALA A 95 6.73 -9.70 4.85
C ALA A 95 8.04 -9.00 4.45
N ILE A 96 7.97 -7.78 3.91
CA ILE A 96 9.17 -7.02 3.54
C ILE A 96 10.05 -6.70 4.77
N LYS A 97 9.43 -6.35 5.91
CA LYS A 97 10.18 -6.11 7.15
C LYS A 97 10.89 -7.37 7.66
N GLU A 98 10.21 -8.51 7.60
CA GLU A 98 10.76 -9.81 7.99
C GLU A 98 11.96 -10.17 7.10
N GLU A 99 11.81 -10.09 5.78
CA GLU A 99 12.91 -10.33 4.84
C GLU A 99 14.09 -9.40 5.06
N LEU A 100 13.85 -8.09 5.21
CA LEU A 100 14.91 -7.13 5.52
C LEU A 100 15.63 -7.47 6.83
N SER A 101 14.90 -7.97 7.84
CA SER A 101 15.48 -8.40 9.11
C SER A 101 16.38 -9.62 8.93
N VAL A 102 15.93 -10.62 8.17
CA VAL A 102 16.71 -11.84 7.87
C VAL A 102 17.98 -11.47 7.11
N ILE A 103 17.88 -10.66 6.06
CA ILE A 103 19.03 -10.25 5.25
C ILE A 103 20.06 -9.51 6.11
N LYS A 104 19.63 -8.54 6.90
CA LYS A 104 20.53 -7.77 7.78
C LYS A 104 21.16 -8.62 8.88
N ALA A 105 20.45 -9.63 9.39
CA ALA A 105 21.01 -10.56 10.37
C ALA A 105 22.15 -11.38 9.75
N VAL A 106 21.93 -11.95 8.56
CA VAL A 106 22.94 -12.74 7.86
C VAL A 106 24.15 -11.89 7.44
N GLU A 107 23.93 -10.64 6.99
CA GLU A 107 25.04 -9.73 6.67
C GLU A 107 25.87 -9.36 7.90
N LYS A 108 25.24 -9.15 9.06
CA LYS A 108 25.96 -8.84 10.32
C LYS A 108 26.88 -9.98 10.76
N GLU A 109 26.59 -11.22 10.36
CA GLU A 109 27.46 -12.36 10.61
C GLU A 109 28.68 -12.42 9.67
N GLY A 110 28.80 -11.48 8.72
CA GLY A 110 29.92 -11.43 7.76
C GLY A 110 29.87 -12.55 6.72
N ARG A 111 28.74 -13.25 6.58
CA ARG A 111 28.57 -14.33 5.61
C ARG A 111 28.28 -13.77 4.21
N VAL A 112 28.84 -14.41 3.18
CA VAL A 112 28.45 -14.11 1.80
C VAL A 112 27.00 -14.54 1.61
N VAL A 113 26.14 -13.68 1.08
CA VAL A 113 24.72 -13.98 0.87
C VAL A 113 24.46 -14.36 -0.58
N LYS A 114 23.68 -15.41 -0.79
CA LYS A 114 23.15 -15.80 -2.10
C LYS A 114 21.63 -15.83 -2.06
N PHE A 115 21.00 -15.02 -2.90
CA PHE A 115 19.55 -14.98 -3.01
C PHE A 115 19.04 -16.03 -3.98
N VAL A 116 17.97 -16.72 -3.60
CA VAL A 116 17.26 -17.69 -4.45
C VAL A 116 15.77 -17.40 -4.45
N ASP A 117 15.08 -17.74 -5.54
CA ASP A 117 13.62 -17.76 -5.56
C ASP A 117 13.07 -19.07 -4.96
N GLN A 118 11.73 -19.15 -4.81
CA GLN A 118 11.03 -20.35 -4.31
C GLN A 118 11.21 -21.59 -5.19
N ARG A 119 11.71 -21.43 -6.42
CA ARG A 119 12.04 -22.53 -7.35
C ARG A 119 13.54 -22.88 -7.29
N GLY A 120 14.28 -22.29 -6.35
CA GLY A 120 15.71 -22.48 -6.17
C GLY A 120 16.59 -21.75 -7.20
N LYS A 121 16.03 -20.90 -8.06
CA LYS A 121 16.80 -20.15 -9.06
C LYS A 121 17.54 -19.00 -8.40
N VAL A 122 18.78 -18.79 -8.80
CA VAL A 122 19.62 -17.71 -8.25
C VAL A 122 19.13 -16.35 -8.73
N VAL A 123 18.91 -15.44 -7.79
CA VAL A 123 18.66 -14.03 -8.08
C VAL A 123 20.00 -13.31 -8.19
N GLN A 124 20.37 -12.88 -9.39
CA GLN A 124 21.66 -12.22 -9.68
C GLN A 124 21.64 -10.74 -9.26
N LYS A 125 21.51 -10.49 -7.95
CA LYS A 125 21.56 -9.15 -7.37
C LYS A 125 22.44 -9.15 -6.13
N SER A 126 23.15 -8.05 -5.92
CA SER A 126 23.90 -7.83 -4.69
C SER A 126 22.92 -7.63 -3.52
N SER A 127 23.38 -7.93 -2.31
CA SER A 127 22.58 -7.71 -1.10
C SER A 127 22.18 -6.24 -0.94
N ALA A 128 23.10 -5.31 -1.22
CA ALA A 128 22.79 -3.87 -1.25
C ALA A 128 21.63 -3.53 -2.20
N ALA A 129 21.61 -4.10 -3.42
CA ALA A 129 20.54 -3.85 -4.38
C ALA A 129 19.19 -4.45 -3.92
N VAL A 130 19.23 -5.62 -3.28
CA VAL A 130 18.01 -6.26 -2.72
C VAL A 130 17.46 -5.42 -1.56
N ILE A 131 18.32 -5.02 -0.62
CA ILE A 131 17.96 -4.18 0.53
C ILE A 131 17.39 -2.85 0.06
N GLU A 132 18.01 -2.21 -0.94
CA GLU A 132 17.53 -0.95 -1.51
C GLU A 132 16.13 -1.10 -2.11
N ALA A 133 15.92 -2.12 -2.95
CA ALA A 133 14.63 -2.36 -3.60
C ALA A 133 13.51 -2.65 -2.59
N LEU A 134 13.79 -3.50 -1.59
CA LEU A 134 12.85 -3.81 -0.52
C LEU A 134 12.55 -2.60 0.37
N THR A 135 13.57 -1.78 0.66
CA THR A 135 13.38 -0.55 1.45
C THR A 135 12.54 0.47 0.70
N LYS A 136 12.78 0.65 -0.60
CA LYS A 136 11.97 1.53 -1.46
C LYS A 136 10.51 1.07 -1.50
N GLU A 137 10.26 -0.22 -1.71
CA GLU A 137 8.88 -0.74 -1.70
C GLU A 137 8.23 -0.62 -0.32
N LEU A 138 8.98 -0.82 0.77
CA LEU A 138 8.45 -0.63 2.13
C LEU A 138 8.01 0.82 2.37
N VAL A 139 8.81 1.80 1.93
CA VAL A 139 8.45 3.22 2.03
C VAL A 139 7.22 3.51 1.19
N ARG A 140 7.23 3.10 -0.09
CA ARG A 140 6.11 3.27 -1.02
C ARG A 140 4.81 2.68 -0.48
N ALA A 141 4.86 1.45 0.04
CA ALA A 141 3.70 0.78 0.62
C ALA A 141 3.14 1.53 1.83
N LYS A 142 4.00 2.09 2.69
CA LYS A 142 3.57 2.91 3.83
C LYS A 142 2.94 4.23 3.38
N GLU A 143 3.54 4.90 2.41
CA GLU A 143 3.01 6.15 1.83
C GLU A 143 1.64 5.91 1.20
N MET A 144 1.48 4.81 0.46
CA MET A 144 0.20 4.39 -0.09
C MET A 144 -0.86 4.13 0.98
N VAL A 145 -0.51 3.44 2.07
CA VAL A 145 -1.44 3.23 3.19
C VAL A 145 -1.89 4.56 3.78
N ALA A 146 -0.96 5.47 4.03
CA ALA A 146 -1.27 6.79 4.57
C ALA A 146 -2.18 7.58 3.61
N GLU A 147 -1.86 7.58 2.32
CA GLU A 147 -2.60 8.29 1.29
C GLU A 147 -4.03 7.76 1.11
N LEU A 148 -4.20 6.43 1.02
CA LEU A 148 -5.52 5.80 0.88
C LEU A 148 -6.36 5.97 2.15
N THR A 149 -5.73 5.95 3.33
CA THR A 149 -6.41 6.24 4.60
C THR A 149 -6.93 7.66 4.61
N LEU A 150 -6.07 8.62 4.26
CA LEU A 150 -6.45 10.03 4.19
C LEU A 150 -7.56 10.27 3.16
N TYR A 151 -7.48 9.65 1.99
CA TYR A 151 -8.52 9.74 0.98
C TYR A 151 -9.88 9.26 1.50
N ALA A 152 -9.91 8.14 2.23
CA ALA A 152 -11.13 7.60 2.84
C ALA A 152 -11.70 8.53 3.92
N GLU A 153 -10.84 9.08 4.78
CA GLU A 153 -11.22 10.01 5.85
C GLU A 153 -11.80 11.32 5.29
N LEU A 154 -11.13 11.93 4.32
CA LEU A 154 -11.58 13.14 3.64
C LEU A 154 -12.89 12.92 2.90
N SER A 155 -13.04 11.78 2.21
CA SER A 155 -14.30 11.41 1.55
C SER A 155 -15.45 11.28 2.55
N ALA A 156 -15.21 10.67 3.72
CA ALA A 156 -16.23 10.56 4.76
C ALA A 156 -16.57 11.91 5.41
N LYS A 157 -15.60 12.82 5.53
CA LYS A 157 -15.80 14.18 6.04
C LYS A 157 -16.63 15.01 5.06
N ALA A 158 -16.24 15.05 3.78
CA ALA A 158 -16.98 15.71 2.72
C ALA A 158 -18.43 15.21 2.62
N PHE A 159 -18.63 13.91 2.80
CA PHE A 159 -19.96 13.32 2.77
C PHE A 159 -20.83 13.74 3.97
N ARG A 160 -20.27 13.74 5.18
CA ARG A 160 -20.99 14.22 6.37
C ARG A 160 -21.41 15.68 6.23
N ASP A 161 -20.53 16.51 5.68
CA ASP A 161 -20.82 17.91 5.40
C ASP A 161 -21.92 18.08 4.34
N TYR A 162 -21.88 17.30 3.25
CA TYR A 162 -22.96 17.28 2.27
C TYR A 162 -24.32 16.94 2.91
N ASN A 163 -24.37 15.92 3.77
CA ASN A 163 -25.60 15.55 4.46
C ASN A 163 -26.10 16.62 5.45
N ALA A 164 -25.17 17.31 6.13
CA ALA A 164 -25.50 18.35 7.08
C ALA A 164 -25.85 19.69 6.40
N SER A 165 -25.46 19.89 5.13
CA SER A 165 -25.70 21.12 4.36
C SER A 165 -27.17 21.49 4.15
N PHE A 166 -28.09 20.55 4.42
CA PHE A 166 -29.52 20.78 4.36
C PHE A 166 -30.13 21.33 5.67
N ALA A 167 -29.33 21.48 6.73
CA ALA A 167 -29.75 22.13 7.97
C ALA A 167 -29.59 23.67 7.89
N GLU A 168 -30.48 24.43 8.53
CA GLU A 168 -30.48 25.90 8.46
C GLU A 168 -29.19 26.56 9.01
N ASP A 169 -28.55 25.95 10.02
CA ASP A 169 -27.34 26.48 10.67
C ASP A 169 -26.06 25.71 10.28
N PHE A 170 -25.98 25.20 9.04
CA PHE A 170 -24.85 24.37 8.62
C PHE A 170 -23.53 25.13 8.60
N VAL A 171 -22.53 24.56 9.29
CA VAL A 171 -21.12 24.95 9.18
C VAL A 171 -20.32 23.74 8.70
N PRO A 172 -19.58 23.85 7.58
CA PRO A 172 -18.77 22.75 7.07
C PRO A 172 -17.59 22.45 8.00
N ASN A 173 -17.34 21.16 8.25
CA ASN A 173 -16.15 20.73 8.97
C ASN A 173 -14.94 20.59 8.05
N LEU A 174 -15.16 20.26 6.78
CA LEU A 174 -14.16 20.12 5.74
C LEU A 174 -13.64 21.52 5.37
N THR A 175 -12.36 21.74 5.64
CA THR A 175 -11.69 22.99 5.29
C THR A 175 -11.43 23.06 3.78
N LEU A 176 -11.18 24.26 3.26
CA LEU A 176 -10.82 24.46 1.85
C LEU A 176 -9.55 23.66 1.47
N ALA A 177 -8.54 23.65 2.33
CA ALA A 177 -7.30 22.90 2.08
C ALA A 177 -7.55 21.37 2.00
N GLU A 178 -8.42 20.85 2.86
CA GLU A 178 -8.82 19.43 2.82
C GLU A 178 -9.65 19.10 1.58
N ALA A 179 -10.51 20.02 1.11
CA ALA A 179 -11.26 19.86 -0.13
C ALA A 179 -10.34 19.84 -1.37
N ASP A 180 -9.33 20.71 -1.40
CA ASP A 180 -8.29 20.71 -2.45
C ASP A 180 -7.50 19.39 -2.43
N GLN A 181 -7.15 18.91 -1.24
CA GLN A 181 -6.44 17.65 -1.08
C GLN A 181 -7.30 16.45 -1.53
N LEU A 182 -8.58 16.42 -1.16
CA LEU A 182 -9.52 15.41 -1.61
C LEU A 182 -9.65 15.41 -3.14
N THR A 183 -9.68 16.60 -3.76
CA THR A 183 -9.71 16.75 -5.22
C THR A 183 -8.46 16.17 -5.88
N LYS A 184 -7.27 16.48 -5.37
CA LYS A 184 -6.00 15.93 -5.88
C LYS A 184 -5.96 14.40 -5.80
N LEU A 185 -6.33 13.85 -4.65
CA LEU A 185 -6.38 12.40 -4.44
C LEU A 185 -7.41 11.74 -5.35
N THR A 186 -8.61 12.33 -5.46
CA THR A 186 -9.66 11.89 -6.38
C THR A 186 -9.14 11.82 -7.81
N LEU A 187 -8.46 12.87 -8.30
CA LEU A 187 -7.90 12.91 -9.65
C LEU A 187 -6.82 11.85 -9.88
N LYS A 188 -5.91 11.67 -8.92
CA LYS A 188 -4.84 10.66 -8.97
C LYS A 188 -5.42 9.25 -9.13
N TYR A 189 -6.45 8.91 -8.36
CA TYR A 189 -7.07 7.58 -8.39
C TYR A 189 -8.13 7.42 -9.50
N HIS A 190 -8.76 8.50 -9.96
CA HIS A 190 -9.78 8.46 -11.01
C HIS A 190 -9.19 8.35 -12.41
N SER A 191 -8.14 9.11 -12.71
CA SER A 191 -7.58 9.22 -14.06
C SER A 191 -6.61 8.10 -14.41
N GLY A 192 -6.17 7.29 -13.43
CA GLY A 192 -5.08 6.34 -13.61
C GLY A 192 -3.74 6.98 -13.94
N ASN A 193 -3.64 8.31 -13.95
CA ASN A 193 -2.41 9.08 -14.16
C ASN A 193 -1.73 9.31 -12.81
N LEU A 194 -0.98 8.30 -12.37
CA LEU A 194 -0.08 8.41 -11.21
C LEU A 194 1.12 9.33 -11.48
N ASP A 195 1.42 9.64 -12.75
CA ASP A 195 2.68 10.27 -13.16
C ASP A 195 2.58 11.77 -13.51
N GLN A 196 1.40 12.42 -13.42
CA GLN A 196 1.22 13.82 -13.89
C GLN A 196 1.16 14.88 -12.79
N TYR A 197 1.25 14.51 -11.51
CA TYR A 197 1.13 15.46 -10.38
C TYR A 197 2.25 15.31 -9.33
N SER A 198 3.38 14.72 -9.74
CA SER A 198 4.62 14.62 -8.94
C SER A 198 5.53 15.82 -9.16
#